data_AF-A0A815NPI9-F1
#
_entry.id   AF-A0A815NPI9-F1
#
_cell.length_a   1.000
_cell.length_b   1.000
_cell.length_c   1.000
_cell.angle_alpha   90.00
_cell.angle_beta   90.00
_cell.angle_gamma   90.00
#
_symmetry.space_group_name_H-M   'P 1'
#
loop_
_entity.id
_entity.type
_entity.pdbx_description
1 polymer ?
#
loop_
_entity_poly.entity_id
_entity_poly.type
_entity_poly.pdbx_seq_one_letter_code
_entity_poly.pdbx_strand_id
1 'polypeptide(L)'
;MVLRCELCRIEVPDEHVLADHTNGKRHQALLTARERFETSQQSSIYVSNIKREHDVNLLKDYFSRFGQIKNCFIDKEKHVYAIVEYESVDSANKCLEYSEEYKLHDGTRLKVKQRNHHEFKAKRMLISEQEFLNINKEKEIEQHGILIQLLNSRSTIDEQAEAIVQQEKITDDTLKIREDFFKELEAMFIKYFPEAKLCLIGSMANGLATILSDMDFVLILNETYIEPQRILSSNNSGESMTIDENSCSNDADIQQQHKFKRNASDGSSSRSLSPPLPPTSHSADDLLQMSIPDRLDYIRRLLRSYAAHVCRVQRIAQARCPVVRFCHKQQKIFCELSINNHLAVANTELVRYFLLFEPKLRSLLCTIRLWIKQKDLLGRGHRFNTYTLFWMIVCTLQLDNKQLPSVQSLAERANHKRQYGPWNCSIPDLNQIERNISDVSIGK
;
A
#
# COMPACT_ATOMS: atom_id res chain seq x y z
N MET A 1 24.23 -28.68 -7.59
CA MET A 1 22.83 -29.04 -7.90
C MET A 1 21.96 -28.16 -7.02
N VAL A 2 21.14 -27.29 -7.61
CA VAL A 2 20.29 -26.37 -6.84
C VAL A 2 19.03 -27.15 -6.45
N LEU A 3 18.67 -27.12 -5.17
CA LEU A 3 17.45 -27.78 -4.68
C LEU A 3 16.31 -26.79 -4.66
N ARG A 4 15.08 -27.25 -4.89
CA ARG A 4 13.90 -26.40 -4.93
C ARG A 4 12.89 -26.82 -3.89
N CYS A 5 12.36 -25.85 -3.15
CA CYS A 5 11.18 -26.07 -2.33
C CYS A 5 9.92 -25.86 -3.17
N GLU A 6 9.12 -26.90 -3.40
CA GLU A 6 7.91 -26.82 -4.24
C GLU A 6 6.78 -25.98 -3.61
N LEU A 7 6.70 -25.93 -2.28
CA LEU A 7 5.70 -25.13 -1.57
C LEU A 7 6.03 -23.63 -1.59
N CYS A 8 7.30 -23.28 -1.37
CA CYS A 8 7.76 -21.89 -1.31
C CYS A 8 8.26 -21.36 -2.66
N ARG A 9 8.46 -22.25 -3.64
CA ARG A 9 9.07 -22.00 -4.96
C ARG A 9 10.39 -21.25 -4.89
N ILE A 10 11.18 -21.53 -3.85
CA ILE A 10 12.53 -20.98 -3.70
C ILE A 10 13.56 -22.03 -4.07
N GLU A 11 14.66 -21.56 -4.61
CA GLU A 11 15.85 -22.34 -4.90
C GLU A 11 16.87 -22.14 -3.79
N VAL A 12 17.46 -23.23 -3.33
CA VAL A 12 18.44 -23.25 -2.25
C VAL A 12 19.68 -24.05 -2.69
N PRO A 13 20.87 -23.66 -2.22
CA PRO A 13 22.13 -24.16 -2.76
C PRO A 13 22.44 -25.61 -2.37
N ASP A 14 21.92 -26.09 -1.23
CA ASP A 14 22.17 -27.44 -0.71
C ASP A 14 21.05 -27.92 0.24
N GLU A 15 21.17 -29.17 0.67
CA GLU A 15 20.17 -29.89 1.46
C GLU A 15 20.07 -29.42 2.91
N HIS A 16 21.17 -28.90 3.47
CA HIS A 16 21.17 -28.33 4.81
C HIS A 16 20.36 -27.03 4.84
N VAL A 17 20.57 -26.15 3.85
CA VAL A 17 19.78 -24.92 3.67
C VAL A 17 18.32 -25.23 3.35
N LEU A 18 18.04 -26.34 2.63
CA LEU A 18 16.67 -26.80 2.41
C LEU A 18 16.00 -27.24 3.72
N ALA A 19 16.70 -27.98 4.58
CA ALA A 19 16.19 -28.43 5.87
C ALA A 19 15.93 -27.25 6.83
N ASP A 20 16.82 -26.27 6.88
CA ASP A 20 16.61 -25.04 7.65
C ASP A 20 15.45 -24.22 7.10
N HIS A 21 15.30 -24.18 5.77
CA HIS A 21 14.17 -23.54 5.11
C HIS A 21 12.84 -24.22 5.46
N THR A 22 12.75 -25.55 5.37
CA THR A 22 11.52 -26.30 5.62
C THR A 22 11.12 -26.24 7.10
N ASN A 23 12.09 -26.22 8.03
CA ASN A 23 11.85 -26.02 9.46
C ASN A 23 11.58 -24.54 9.82
N GLY A 24 11.78 -23.61 8.88
CA GLY A 24 11.56 -22.19 9.10
C GLY A 24 10.09 -21.83 9.31
N LYS A 25 9.82 -20.90 10.24
CA LYS A 25 8.47 -20.41 10.60
C LYS A 25 7.60 -20.01 9.41
N ARG A 26 8.20 -19.49 8.33
CA ARG A 26 7.50 -19.11 7.10
C ARG A 26 7.05 -20.31 6.28
N HIS A 27 7.89 -21.34 6.16
CA HIS A 27 7.55 -22.57 5.46
C HIS A 27 6.49 -23.34 6.27
N GLN A 28 6.68 -23.45 7.58
CA GLN A 28 5.70 -24.05 8.50
C GLN A 28 4.34 -23.34 8.43
N ALA A 29 4.30 -22.00 8.40
CA ALA A 29 3.05 -21.27 8.23
C ALA A 29 2.36 -21.51 6.87
N LEU A 30 3.14 -21.73 5.80
CA LEU A 30 2.61 -22.10 4.49
C LEU A 30 2.11 -23.55 4.47
N LEU A 31 2.77 -24.47 5.18
CA LEU A 31 2.29 -25.84 5.37
C LEU A 31 0.96 -25.85 6.11
N THR A 32 0.88 -25.18 7.27
CA THR A 32 -0.39 -25.06 8.01
C THR A 32 -1.48 -24.37 7.19
N ALA A 33 -1.15 -23.38 6.36
CA ALA A 33 -2.13 -22.73 5.48
C ALA A 33 -2.62 -23.68 4.37
N ARG A 34 -1.72 -24.50 3.81
CA ARG A 34 -2.06 -25.53 2.83
C ARG A 34 -2.97 -26.60 3.46
N GLU A 35 -2.60 -27.10 4.63
CA GLU A 35 -3.39 -28.07 5.40
C GLU A 35 -4.79 -27.52 5.66
N ARG A 36 -4.90 -26.30 6.19
CA ARG A 36 -6.21 -25.65 6.43
C ARG A 36 -7.04 -25.51 5.15
N PHE A 37 -6.41 -25.17 4.04
CA PHE A 37 -7.09 -25.06 2.74
C PHE A 37 -7.59 -26.42 2.24
N GLU A 38 -6.76 -27.46 2.35
CA GLU A 38 -7.13 -28.83 2.00
C GLU A 38 -8.27 -29.34 2.89
N THR A 39 -8.15 -29.17 4.22
CA THR A 39 -9.20 -29.53 5.18
C THR A 39 -10.50 -28.78 4.92
N SER A 40 -10.45 -27.47 4.66
CA SER A 40 -11.65 -26.67 4.38
C SER A 40 -12.37 -27.16 3.13
N GLN A 41 -11.64 -27.57 2.09
CA GLN A 41 -12.27 -28.12 0.88
C GLN A 41 -12.91 -29.49 1.13
N GLN A 42 -12.31 -30.31 1.99
CA GLN A 42 -12.85 -31.62 2.38
C GLN A 42 -14.05 -31.51 3.32
N SER A 43 -14.06 -30.53 4.23
CA SER A 43 -15.17 -30.30 5.16
C SER A 43 -16.26 -29.38 4.59
N SER A 44 -16.19 -29.04 3.30
CA SER A 44 -17.18 -28.18 2.64
C SER A 44 -18.04 -28.93 1.63
N ILE A 45 -19.32 -28.58 1.58
CA ILE A 45 -20.27 -29.00 0.54
C ILE A 45 -20.68 -27.82 -0.34
N TYR A 46 -21.05 -28.12 -1.58
CA TYR A 46 -21.64 -27.18 -2.53
C TYR A 46 -23.15 -27.41 -2.59
N VAL A 47 -23.93 -26.36 -2.40
CA VAL A 47 -25.40 -26.40 -2.38
C VAL A 47 -25.91 -25.49 -3.49
N SER A 48 -26.71 -26.01 -4.42
CA SER A 48 -27.32 -25.23 -5.49
C SER A 48 -28.84 -25.38 -5.51
N ASN A 49 -29.48 -24.61 -6.38
CA ASN A 49 -30.95 -24.49 -6.47
C ASN A 49 -31.56 -23.74 -5.27
N ILE A 50 -30.77 -22.82 -4.68
CA ILE A 50 -31.24 -21.84 -3.70
C ILE A 50 -31.96 -20.69 -4.42
N LYS A 51 -32.86 -20.02 -3.71
CA LYS A 51 -33.60 -18.84 -4.19
C LYS A 51 -33.06 -17.57 -3.53
N ARG A 52 -33.44 -16.40 -4.05
CA ARG A 52 -32.94 -15.10 -3.54
C ARG A 52 -33.40 -14.78 -2.12
N GLU A 53 -34.54 -15.32 -1.73
CA GLU A 53 -35.12 -15.21 -0.39
C GLU A 53 -34.43 -16.12 0.65
N HIS A 54 -33.56 -17.05 0.24
CA HIS A 54 -32.82 -17.89 1.18
C HIS A 54 -31.58 -17.16 1.69
N ASP A 55 -31.49 -17.01 3.00
CA ASP A 55 -30.35 -16.38 3.66
C ASP A 55 -29.38 -17.41 4.25
N VAL A 56 -28.24 -16.92 4.74
CA VAL A 56 -27.19 -17.76 5.32
C VAL A 56 -27.68 -18.48 6.58
N ASN A 57 -28.57 -17.87 7.36
CA ASN A 57 -29.06 -18.43 8.62
C ASN A 57 -29.98 -19.62 8.37
N LEU A 58 -30.91 -19.50 7.42
CA LEU A 58 -31.77 -20.59 6.98
C LEU A 58 -30.95 -21.82 6.55
N LEU A 59 -29.90 -21.60 5.74
CA LEU A 59 -29.03 -22.69 5.29
C LEU A 59 -28.23 -23.27 6.45
N LYS A 60 -27.72 -22.44 7.36
CA LYS A 60 -27.02 -22.92 8.56
C LYS A 60 -27.93 -23.79 9.44
N ASP A 61 -29.12 -23.31 9.73
CA ASP A 61 -30.08 -24.04 10.56
C ASP A 61 -30.45 -25.37 9.91
N TYR A 62 -30.71 -25.36 8.60
CA TYR A 62 -31.04 -26.57 7.86
C TYR A 62 -29.91 -27.61 7.89
N PHE A 63 -28.68 -27.20 7.57
CA PHE A 63 -27.53 -28.10 7.45
C PHE A 63 -26.91 -28.48 8.80
N SER A 64 -27.24 -27.77 9.90
CA SER A 64 -26.76 -28.09 11.25
C SER A 64 -27.09 -29.52 11.69
N ARG A 65 -28.12 -30.14 11.11
CA ARG A 65 -28.53 -31.54 11.34
C ARG A 65 -27.43 -32.56 11.04
N PHE A 66 -26.51 -32.23 10.14
CA PHE A 66 -25.41 -33.13 9.74
C PHE A 66 -24.14 -32.89 10.56
N GLY A 67 -24.07 -31.76 11.29
CA GLY A 67 -23.00 -31.43 12.22
C GLY A 67 -22.82 -29.93 12.39
N GLN A 68 -21.88 -29.55 13.27
CA GLN A 68 -21.59 -28.15 13.55
C GLN A 68 -21.01 -27.45 12.31
N ILE A 69 -21.63 -26.32 11.94
CA ILE A 69 -21.22 -25.51 10.81
C ILE A 69 -20.21 -24.48 11.27
N LYS A 70 -19.05 -24.50 10.62
CA LYS A 70 -17.97 -23.54 10.82
C LYS A 70 -18.23 -22.27 10.02
N ASN A 71 -18.52 -22.39 8.72
CA ASN A 71 -18.84 -21.26 7.83
C ASN A 71 -19.95 -21.62 6.85
N CYS A 72 -20.72 -20.61 6.40
CA CYS A 72 -21.68 -20.75 5.32
C CYS A 72 -21.72 -19.45 4.53
N PHE A 73 -21.68 -19.53 3.20
CA PHE A 73 -21.70 -18.37 2.33
C PHE A 73 -22.51 -18.63 1.07
N ILE A 74 -23.23 -17.61 0.62
CA ILE A 74 -24.04 -17.60 -0.60
C ILE A 74 -23.28 -16.83 -1.68
N ASP A 75 -23.38 -17.30 -2.91
CA ASP A 75 -22.83 -16.64 -4.10
C ASP A 75 -23.34 -15.19 -4.22
N LYS A 76 -22.43 -14.24 -4.08
CA LYS A 76 -22.75 -12.79 -4.06
C LYS A 76 -23.17 -12.24 -5.42
N GLU A 77 -22.76 -12.87 -6.52
CA GLU A 77 -23.01 -12.33 -7.86
C GLU A 77 -24.37 -12.77 -8.41
N LYS A 78 -24.66 -14.08 -8.37
CA LYS A 78 -25.83 -14.65 -9.05
C LYS A 78 -26.84 -15.25 -8.08
N HIS A 79 -26.48 -15.43 -6.81
CA HIS A 79 -27.32 -16.10 -5.80
C HIS A 79 -27.76 -17.51 -6.23
N VAL A 80 -26.91 -18.23 -6.97
CA VAL A 80 -27.27 -19.55 -7.55
C VAL A 80 -26.84 -20.71 -6.66
N TYR A 81 -25.86 -20.49 -5.79
CA TYR A 81 -25.30 -21.53 -4.93
C TYR A 81 -24.82 -20.99 -3.59
N ALA A 82 -24.61 -21.92 -2.65
CA ALA A 82 -23.99 -21.70 -1.37
C ALA A 82 -22.89 -22.74 -1.14
N ILE A 83 -21.96 -22.42 -0.26
CA ILE A 83 -20.98 -23.35 0.27
C ILE A 83 -21.14 -23.39 1.79
N VAL A 84 -21.25 -24.61 2.31
CA VAL A 84 -21.39 -24.88 3.75
C VAL A 84 -20.15 -25.65 4.19
N GLU A 85 -19.36 -25.06 5.08
CA GLU A 85 -18.16 -25.65 5.69
C GLU A 85 -18.50 -26.13 7.10
N TYR A 86 -18.29 -27.41 7.36
CA TYR A 86 -18.41 -28.01 8.68
C TYR A 86 -17.11 -27.92 9.47
N GLU A 87 -17.21 -28.01 10.80
CA GLU A 87 -16.06 -28.17 11.70
C GLU A 87 -15.32 -29.51 11.48
N SER A 88 -16.00 -30.52 10.91
CA SER A 88 -15.41 -31.84 10.63
C SER A 88 -15.69 -32.33 9.22
N VAL A 89 -14.75 -33.09 8.65
CA VAL A 89 -14.92 -33.77 7.35
C VAL A 89 -16.03 -34.82 7.42
N ASP A 90 -16.18 -35.50 8.56
CA ASP A 90 -17.22 -36.49 8.78
C ASP A 90 -18.63 -35.90 8.66
N SER A 91 -18.84 -34.67 9.13
CA SER A 91 -20.11 -33.96 8.97
C SER A 91 -20.43 -33.66 7.50
N ALA A 92 -19.41 -33.31 6.70
CA ALA A 92 -19.57 -33.10 5.27
C ALA A 92 -19.91 -34.41 4.56
N ASN A 93 -19.24 -35.51 4.91
CA ASN A 93 -19.54 -36.83 4.36
C ASN A 93 -20.93 -37.32 4.74
N LYS A 94 -21.34 -37.18 6.02
CA LYS A 94 -22.71 -37.48 6.48
C LYS A 94 -23.76 -36.71 5.71
N CYS A 95 -23.48 -35.45 5.41
CA CYS A 95 -24.34 -34.69 4.50
C CYS A 95 -24.34 -35.38 3.14
N LEU A 96 -23.20 -35.51 2.46
CA LEU A 96 -23.12 -36.05 1.09
C LEU A 96 -23.71 -37.46 0.91
N GLU A 97 -23.64 -38.31 1.94
CA GLU A 97 -24.18 -39.67 1.96
C GLU A 97 -25.67 -39.75 2.32
N TYR A 98 -26.29 -38.61 2.66
CA TYR A 98 -27.70 -38.55 2.99
C TYR A 98 -28.56 -39.03 1.81
N SER A 99 -29.33 -40.08 2.04
CA SER A 99 -30.07 -40.82 1.02
C SER A 99 -31.45 -40.23 0.67
N GLU A 100 -31.92 -39.27 1.45
CA GLU A 100 -33.22 -38.61 1.22
C GLU A 100 -33.06 -37.28 0.48
N GLU A 101 -34.19 -36.69 0.10
CA GLU A 101 -34.20 -35.42 -0.60
C GLU A 101 -33.90 -34.23 0.32
N TYR A 102 -32.98 -33.36 -0.11
CA TYR A 102 -32.75 -32.08 0.54
C TYR A 102 -33.87 -31.10 0.24
N LYS A 103 -34.85 -31.01 1.13
CA LYS A 103 -36.00 -30.12 0.97
C LYS A 103 -36.11 -29.12 2.13
N LEU A 104 -36.18 -27.83 1.78
CA LEU A 104 -36.44 -26.73 2.72
C LEU A 104 -37.93 -26.65 3.10
N HIS A 105 -38.23 -25.92 4.18
CA HIS A 105 -39.61 -25.75 4.67
C HIS A 105 -40.55 -25.07 3.66
N ASP A 106 -40.02 -24.23 2.78
CA ASP A 106 -40.76 -23.57 1.69
C ASP A 106 -41.01 -24.51 0.48
N GLY A 107 -40.62 -25.78 0.58
CA GLY A 107 -40.76 -26.78 -0.47
C GLY A 107 -39.62 -26.82 -1.48
N THR A 108 -38.62 -25.94 -1.38
CA THR A 108 -37.49 -25.90 -2.32
C THR A 108 -36.62 -27.15 -2.18
N ARG A 109 -36.34 -27.79 -3.32
CA ARG A 109 -35.43 -28.93 -3.43
C ARG A 109 -34.01 -28.44 -3.72
N LEU A 110 -33.10 -28.65 -2.78
CA LEU A 110 -31.69 -28.29 -2.90
C LEU A 110 -30.91 -29.40 -3.62
N LYS A 111 -29.83 -29.02 -4.29
CA LYS A 111 -28.86 -29.96 -4.86
C LYS A 111 -27.54 -29.83 -4.12
N VAL A 112 -27.18 -30.88 -3.38
CA VAL A 112 -25.92 -30.93 -2.61
C VAL A 112 -24.90 -31.78 -3.35
N LYS A 113 -23.67 -31.29 -3.45
CA LYS A 113 -22.54 -31.96 -4.10
C LYS A 113 -21.26 -31.74 -3.32
N GLN A 114 -20.28 -32.59 -3.54
CA GLN A 114 -18.92 -32.35 -3.07
C GLN A 114 -18.38 -31.06 -3.68
N ARG A 115 -17.69 -30.24 -2.88
CA ARG A 115 -17.05 -29.01 -3.36
C ARG A 115 -15.91 -29.37 -4.30
N ASN A 116 -15.81 -28.66 -5.43
CA ASN A 116 -14.70 -28.83 -6.35
C ASN A 116 -13.37 -28.47 -5.66
N HIS A 117 -12.38 -29.35 -5.80
CA HIS A 117 -11.02 -29.10 -5.31
C HIS A 117 -10.30 -28.13 -6.23
N HIS A 118 -9.85 -27.02 -5.64
CA HIS A 118 -8.91 -26.09 -6.23
C HIS A 118 -7.50 -26.40 -5.73
N GLU A 119 -6.50 -26.23 -6.59
CA GLU A 119 -5.10 -26.34 -6.20
C GLU A 119 -4.72 -25.25 -5.19
N PHE A 120 -3.96 -25.63 -4.16
CA PHE A 120 -3.36 -24.68 -3.24
C PHE A 120 -2.29 -23.86 -3.98
N LYS A 121 -2.61 -22.60 -4.27
CA LYS A 121 -1.64 -21.65 -4.82
C LYS A 121 -1.06 -20.86 -3.65
N ALA A 122 0.22 -21.08 -3.33
CA ALA A 122 0.98 -20.38 -2.28
C ALA A 122 1.22 -18.87 -2.56
N LYS A 123 0.30 -18.20 -3.26
CA LYS A 123 0.31 -16.77 -3.57
C LYS A 123 0.11 -15.94 -2.29
N ARG A 124 1.19 -15.85 -1.49
CA ARG A 124 1.41 -14.93 -0.35
C ARG A 124 0.40 -15.08 0.80
N MET A 125 0.88 -14.86 2.03
CA MET A 125 0.06 -14.47 3.18
C MET A 125 -0.58 -13.09 2.96
N LEU A 126 -1.50 -13.07 2.01
CA LEU A 126 -2.49 -12.05 1.72
C LEU A 126 -3.77 -12.53 2.42
N ILE A 127 -3.97 -12.26 3.71
CA ILE A 127 -5.22 -11.54 4.03
C ILE A 127 -5.21 -10.31 3.12
N SER A 128 -5.91 -10.44 2.01
CA SER A 128 -5.46 -9.86 0.76
C SER A 128 -5.65 -8.34 0.75
N GLU A 129 -4.75 -7.62 0.09
CA GLU A 129 -5.02 -6.26 -0.39
C GLU A 129 -6.43 -6.25 -1.05
N GLN A 130 -6.81 -7.32 -1.75
CA GLN A 130 -8.18 -7.59 -2.20
C GLN A 130 -9.25 -7.65 -1.10
N GLU A 131 -9.09 -8.39 0.00
CA GLU A 131 -10.08 -8.47 1.08
C GLU A 131 -10.24 -7.13 1.80
N PHE A 132 -9.16 -6.38 2.01
CA PHE A 132 -9.23 -5.02 2.56
C PHE A 132 -9.86 -4.05 1.55
N LEU A 133 -9.50 -4.15 0.26
CA LEU A 133 -10.15 -3.41 -0.83
C LEU A 133 -11.62 -3.78 -0.96
N ASN A 134 -12.02 -5.02 -0.68
CA ASN A 134 -13.41 -5.48 -0.76
C ASN A 134 -14.23 -4.96 0.43
N ILE A 135 -13.68 -4.99 1.65
CA ILE A 135 -14.30 -4.34 2.83
C ILE A 135 -14.45 -2.83 2.59
N ASN A 136 -13.42 -2.19 2.03
CA ASN A 136 -13.50 -0.76 1.68
C ASN A 136 -14.49 -0.50 0.55
N LYS A 137 -14.60 -1.38 -0.45
CA LYS A 137 -15.62 -1.28 -1.51
C LYS A 137 -17.04 -1.43 -0.96
N GLU A 138 -17.28 -2.37 -0.05
CA GLU A 138 -18.59 -2.55 0.59
C GLU A 138 -18.96 -1.30 1.41
N LYS A 139 -18.01 -0.73 2.17
CA LYS A 139 -18.19 0.56 2.87
C LYS A 139 -18.37 1.75 1.91
N GLU A 140 -17.65 1.78 0.78
CA GLU A 140 -17.77 2.83 -0.23
C GLU A 140 -19.14 2.82 -0.91
N ILE A 141 -19.74 1.65 -1.16
CA ILE A 141 -21.08 1.52 -1.76
C ILE A 141 -22.14 2.05 -0.80
N GLU A 142 -22.08 1.69 0.49
CA GLU A 142 -23.00 2.20 1.51
C GLU A 142 -22.86 3.73 1.68
N GLN A 143 -21.63 4.23 1.74
CA GLN A 143 -21.33 5.66 1.82
C GLN A 143 -21.74 6.43 0.57
N HIS A 144 -21.80 5.80 -0.61
CA HIS A 144 -22.19 6.46 -1.85
C HIS A 144 -23.67 6.86 -1.85
N GLY A 145 -24.55 6.02 -1.33
CA GLY A 145 -25.98 6.34 -1.20
C GLY A 145 -26.22 7.52 -0.24
N ILE A 146 -25.53 7.52 0.90
CA ILE A 146 -25.57 8.60 1.89
C ILE A 146 -25.03 9.91 1.29
N LEU A 147 -23.91 9.83 0.54
CA LEU A 147 -23.34 11.00 -0.13
C LEU A 147 -24.33 11.64 -1.10
N ILE A 148 -24.99 10.85 -1.94
CA ILE A 148 -25.98 11.39 -2.91
C ILE A 148 -27.11 12.13 -2.18
N GLN A 149 -27.64 11.56 -1.10
CA GLN A 149 -28.68 12.21 -0.29
C GLN A 149 -28.17 13.52 0.32
N LEU A 150 -26.94 13.52 0.85
CA LEU A 150 -26.30 14.70 1.41
C LEU A 150 -26.11 15.79 0.34
N LEU A 151 -25.64 15.44 -0.85
CA LEU A 151 -25.44 16.40 -1.95
C LEU A 151 -26.76 16.97 -2.45
N ASN A 152 -27.82 16.15 -2.56
CA ASN A 152 -29.15 16.61 -2.96
C ASN A 152 -29.80 17.53 -1.92
N SER A 153 -29.36 17.47 -0.66
CA SER A 153 -29.85 18.37 0.41
C SER A 153 -29.18 19.75 0.41
N ARG A 154 -28.16 19.96 -0.43
CA ARG A 154 -27.43 21.24 -0.53
C ARG A 154 -28.01 22.11 -1.65
N SER A 155 -27.93 23.42 -1.46
CA SER A 155 -28.54 24.41 -2.34
C SER A 155 -27.58 24.92 -3.43
N THR A 156 -26.27 24.81 -3.20
CA THR A 156 -25.24 25.30 -4.12
C THR A 156 -24.16 24.24 -4.41
N ILE A 157 -23.45 24.41 -5.53
CA ILE A 157 -22.32 23.55 -5.89
C ILE A 157 -21.18 23.69 -4.87
N ASP A 158 -20.96 24.89 -4.33
CA ASP A 158 -19.92 25.12 -3.31
C ASP A 158 -20.25 24.33 -2.01
N GLU A 159 -21.53 24.33 -1.57
CA GLU A 159 -21.98 23.51 -0.44
C GLU A 159 -21.86 22.00 -0.71
N GLN A 160 -22.13 21.57 -1.94
CA GLN A 160 -21.94 20.18 -2.36
C GLN A 160 -20.46 19.78 -2.32
N ALA A 161 -19.57 20.63 -2.86
CA ALA A 161 -18.14 20.39 -2.87
C ALA A 161 -17.56 20.31 -1.45
N GLU A 162 -18.02 21.18 -0.54
CA GLU A 162 -17.65 21.12 0.87
C GLU A 162 -18.17 19.84 1.54
N ALA A 163 -19.41 19.42 1.26
CA ALA A 163 -19.95 18.17 1.77
C ALA A 163 -19.12 16.94 1.34
N ILE A 164 -18.60 16.92 0.11
CA ILE A 164 -17.67 15.87 -0.37
C ILE A 164 -16.39 15.88 0.48
N VAL A 165 -15.79 17.06 0.71
CA VAL A 165 -14.58 17.19 1.52
C VAL A 165 -14.80 16.70 2.95
N GLN A 166 -15.93 17.06 3.56
CA GLN A 166 -16.26 16.66 4.92
C GLN A 166 -16.48 15.15 5.06
N GLN A 167 -17.11 14.51 4.07
CA GLN A 167 -17.36 13.07 4.11
C GLN A 167 -16.06 12.25 4.04
N GLU A 168 -15.02 12.77 3.38
CA GLU A 168 -13.74 12.09 3.23
C GLU A 168 -12.73 12.45 4.34
N LYS A 169 -13.09 13.41 5.21
CA LYS A 169 -12.23 13.92 6.27
C LYS A 169 -11.84 12.79 7.23
N ILE A 170 -10.56 12.78 7.61
CA ILE A 170 -10.06 11.89 8.65
C ILE A 170 -10.59 12.38 10.00
N THR A 171 -11.09 11.46 10.82
CA THR A 171 -11.51 11.78 12.19
C THR A 171 -10.32 12.15 13.06
N ASP A 172 -10.53 13.00 14.06
CA ASP A 172 -9.47 13.46 14.96
C ASP A 172 -8.80 12.28 15.70
N ASP A 173 -9.57 11.26 16.09
CA ASP A 173 -9.03 10.03 16.67
C ASP A 173 -8.11 9.29 15.71
N THR A 174 -8.49 9.18 14.43
CA THR A 174 -7.67 8.50 13.42
C THR A 174 -6.40 9.31 13.12
N LEU A 175 -6.50 10.64 13.08
CA LEU A 175 -5.34 11.53 12.95
C LEU A 175 -4.40 11.33 14.12
N LYS A 176 -4.92 11.33 15.35
CA LYS A 176 -4.14 11.14 16.57
C LYS A 176 -3.39 9.81 16.57
N ILE A 177 -4.05 8.73 16.19
CA ILE A 177 -3.40 7.41 16.09
C ILE A 177 -2.28 7.42 15.03
N ARG A 178 -2.48 8.10 13.89
CA ARG A 178 -1.46 8.23 12.84
C ARG A 178 -0.26 9.07 13.30
N GLU A 179 -0.51 10.14 14.04
CA GLU A 179 0.55 10.98 14.64
C GLU A 179 1.36 10.22 15.69
N ASP A 180 0.69 9.47 16.57
CA ASP A 180 1.37 8.68 17.60
C ASP A 180 2.22 7.57 16.94
N PHE A 181 1.70 6.93 15.88
CA PHE A 181 2.47 5.97 15.10
C PHE A 181 3.67 6.59 14.37
N PHE A 182 3.54 7.80 13.82
CA PHE A 182 4.66 8.54 13.25
C PHE A 182 5.77 8.74 14.29
N LYS A 183 5.41 9.21 15.49
CA LYS A 183 6.37 9.46 16.58
C LYS A 183 7.08 8.18 17.05
N GLU A 184 6.35 7.07 17.13
CA GLU A 184 6.93 5.77 17.46
C GLU A 184 7.95 5.31 16.40
N LEU A 185 7.61 5.44 15.12
CA LEU A 185 8.53 5.10 14.03
C LEU A 185 9.75 6.01 14.01
N GLU A 186 9.56 7.31 14.21
CA GLU A 186 10.63 8.30 14.26
C GLU A 186 11.60 7.99 15.40
N ALA A 187 11.11 7.79 16.63
CA ALA A 187 11.92 7.42 17.77
C ALA A 187 12.70 6.11 17.53
N MET A 188 12.09 5.15 16.84
CA MET A 188 12.75 3.90 16.45
C MET A 188 13.91 4.15 15.47
N PHE A 189 13.73 4.98 14.44
CA PHE A 189 14.82 5.29 13.51
C PHE A 189 15.92 6.13 14.15
N ILE A 190 15.59 7.14 14.96
CA ILE A 190 16.56 8.00 15.66
C ILE A 190 17.47 7.17 16.57
N LYS A 191 16.95 6.11 17.19
CA LYS A 191 17.76 5.18 18.01
C LYS A 191 18.92 4.55 17.24
N TYR A 192 18.75 4.28 15.94
CA TYR A 192 19.80 3.70 15.09
C TYR A 192 20.55 4.74 14.27
N PHE A 193 19.89 5.85 13.92
CA PHE A 193 20.41 6.93 13.09
C PHE A 193 20.10 8.29 13.74
N PRO A 194 20.95 8.76 14.67
CA PRO A 194 20.66 9.95 15.47
C PRO A 194 20.42 11.23 14.67
N GLU A 195 21.07 11.37 13.51
CA GLU A 195 20.95 12.53 12.62
C GLU A 195 19.89 12.34 11.53
N ALA A 196 19.24 11.17 11.46
CA ALA A 196 18.24 10.93 10.46
C ALA A 196 16.93 11.66 10.76
N LYS A 197 16.23 12.04 9.69
CA LYS A 197 14.90 12.67 9.76
C LYS A 197 13.88 11.77 9.10
N LEU A 198 12.79 11.47 9.80
CA LEU A 198 11.63 10.82 9.22
C LEU A 198 10.65 11.90 8.72
N CYS A 199 10.35 11.91 7.44
CA CYS A 199 9.42 12.85 6.83
C CYS A 199 8.15 12.12 6.42
N LEU A 200 6.98 12.60 6.87
CA LEU A 200 5.69 12.20 6.31
C LEU A 200 5.51 12.91 4.97
N ILE A 201 5.12 12.18 3.93
CA ILE A 201 4.91 12.72 2.58
C ILE A 201 3.55 12.33 2.01
N GLY A 202 3.23 12.83 0.83
CA GLY A 202 2.01 12.47 0.11
C GLY A 202 0.76 13.03 0.77
N SER A 203 -0.37 12.32 0.59
CA SER A 203 -1.70 12.82 0.97
C SER A 203 -1.80 13.19 2.46
N MET A 204 -1.14 12.43 3.33
CA MET A 204 -1.13 12.66 4.77
C MET A 204 -0.43 13.95 5.20
N ALA A 205 0.54 14.44 4.42
CA ALA A 205 1.31 15.64 4.75
C ALA A 205 0.91 16.87 3.95
N ASN A 206 0.31 16.68 2.77
CA ASN A 206 -0.04 17.79 1.88
C ASN A 206 -1.44 18.39 2.12
N GLY A 207 -2.27 17.79 2.98
CA GLY A 207 -3.63 18.27 3.28
C GLY A 207 -4.74 17.63 2.43
N LEU A 208 -4.41 16.65 1.59
CA LEU A 208 -5.38 15.88 0.78
C LEU A 208 -5.71 14.52 1.38
N ALA A 209 -5.36 14.32 2.64
CA ALA A 209 -5.54 13.07 3.34
C ALA A 209 -7.03 12.72 3.47
N THR A 210 -7.34 11.46 3.21
CA THR A 210 -8.66 10.85 3.45
C THR A 210 -8.54 9.71 4.45
N ILE A 211 -9.66 9.23 4.97
CA ILE A 211 -9.64 8.10 5.91
C ILE A 211 -8.97 6.84 5.33
N LEU A 212 -8.98 6.69 4.00
CA LEU A 212 -8.35 5.58 3.29
C LEU A 212 -6.89 5.85 2.90
N SER A 213 -6.36 7.05 3.16
CA SER A 213 -5.00 7.41 2.79
C SER A 213 -3.95 6.55 3.49
N ASP A 214 -2.97 6.10 2.69
CA ASP A 214 -1.74 5.47 3.15
C ASP A 214 -0.85 6.48 3.89
N MET A 215 0.08 5.98 4.71
CA MET A 215 1.13 6.78 5.32
C MET A 215 2.45 6.56 4.60
N ASP A 216 2.85 7.53 3.79
CA ASP A 216 4.10 7.47 3.03
C ASP A 216 5.19 8.24 3.75
N PHE A 217 6.37 7.63 3.84
CA PHE A 217 7.50 8.14 4.58
C PHE A 217 8.75 8.26 3.70
N VAL A 218 9.57 9.25 4.03
CA VAL A 218 10.95 9.33 3.57
C VAL A 218 11.85 9.34 4.80
N LEU A 219 12.76 8.37 4.88
CA LEU A 219 13.87 8.42 5.84
C LEU A 219 15.05 9.14 5.19
N ILE A 220 15.34 10.34 5.65
CA ILE A 220 16.51 11.11 5.26
C ILE A 220 17.65 10.72 6.19
N LEU A 221 18.66 10.03 5.65
CA LEU A 221 19.82 9.56 6.40
C LEU A 221 20.95 10.60 6.45
N ASN A 222 21.03 11.47 5.44
CA ASN A 222 21.92 12.61 5.40
C ASN A 222 21.27 13.73 4.58
N GLU A 223 21.54 14.98 4.95
CA GLU A 223 21.21 16.12 4.10
C GLU A 223 22.25 16.19 2.98
N THR A 224 22.01 15.52 1.85
CA THR A 224 22.76 15.84 0.63
C THR A 224 22.33 17.21 0.12
N TYR A 225 22.83 18.28 0.75
CA TYR A 225 22.97 19.55 0.06
C TYR A 225 24.10 19.38 -0.95
N ILE A 226 23.74 19.22 -2.22
CA ILE A 226 24.72 19.33 -3.29
C ILE A 226 24.89 20.83 -3.51
N GLU A 227 26.00 21.41 -3.03
CA GLU A 227 26.43 22.72 -3.49
C GLU A 227 26.45 22.69 -5.02
N PRO A 228 25.77 23.62 -5.71
CA PRO A 228 25.84 23.67 -7.16
C PRO A 228 27.29 23.95 -7.54
N GLN A 229 28.01 22.90 -7.96
CA GLN A 229 29.30 23.06 -8.59
C GLN A 229 29.11 24.04 -9.74
N ARG A 230 29.88 25.14 -9.70
CA ARG A 230 29.92 26.15 -10.75
C ARG A 230 30.01 25.42 -12.09
N ILE A 231 28.96 25.54 -12.90
CA ILE A 231 29.05 25.25 -14.32
C ILE A 231 30.08 26.26 -14.84
N LEU A 232 31.34 25.82 -14.91
CA LEU A 232 32.37 26.51 -15.66
C LEU A 232 31.89 26.47 -17.10
N SER A 233 31.47 27.64 -17.56
CA SER A 233 31.26 27.97 -18.96
C SER A 233 32.51 27.57 -19.76
N SER A 234 32.44 26.45 -20.47
CA SER A 234 33.30 26.21 -21.63
C SER A 234 32.43 26.31 -22.87
N ASN A 235 32.51 27.48 -23.51
CA ASN A 235 32.19 27.64 -24.91
C ASN A 235 32.96 26.58 -25.71
N ASN A 236 32.26 25.83 -26.57
CA ASN A 236 32.67 25.66 -27.95
C ASN A 236 31.50 25.12 -28.80
N SER A 237 31.02 26.01 -29.66
CA SER A 237 30.64 25.82 -31.07
C SER A 237 29.99 24.51 -31.50
N GLY A 238 28.71 24.61 -31.86
CA GLY A 238 28.19 24.30 -33.18
C GLY A 238 28.21 22.85 -33.64
N GLU A 239 27.03 22.21 -33.68
CA GLU A 239 26.38 21.82 -34.94
C GLU A 239 24.95 21.31 -34.69
N SER A 240 24.07 21.73 -35.58
CA SER A 240 22.67 21.31 -35.71
C SER A 240 22.60 19.90 -36.29
N MET A 241 21.72 19.04 -35.78
CA MET A 241 20.82 18.24 -36.64
C MET A 241 19.84 17.36 -35.82
N THR A 242 18.56 17.59 -36.11
CA THR A 242 17.44 16.65 -36.30
C THR A 242 17.23 15.48 -35.34
N ILE A 243 16.02 15.51 -34.78
CA ILE A 243 15.23 14.39 -34.24
C ILE A 243 15.14 13.28 -35.30
N ASP A 244 15.38 12.03 -34.90
CA ASP A 244 14.71 10.88 -35.49
C ASP A 244 14.38 9.83 -34.43
N GLU A 245 13.10 9.50 -34.40
CA GLU A 245 12.52 8.34 -33.72
C GLU A 245 12.82 7.09 -34.55
N ASN A 246 13.43 6.06 -33.97
CA ASN A 246 12.92 4.69 -33.98
C ASN A 246 13.93 3.65 -33.49
N SER A 247 13.32 2.59 -32.96
CA SER A 247 13.73 1.18 -33.04
C SER A 247 14.28 0.53 -31.77
N CYS A 248 13.59 -0.56 -31.47
CA CYS A 248 13.73 -1.54 -30.42
C CYS A 248 14.38 -2.78 -31.04
N SER A 249 15.42 -3.33 -30.40
CA SER A 249 15.88 -4.73 -30.52
C SER A 249 17.16 -4.88 -29.68
N ASN A 250 17.15 -5.65 -28.60
CA ASN A 250 17.34 -7.11 -28.47
C ASN A 250 18.82 -7.56 -28.41
N ASP A 251 19.04 -8.47 -27.46
CA ASP A 251 20.09 -9.50 -27.34
C ASP A 251 21.52 -9.02 -26.97
N ALA A 252 22.03 -9.30 -25.76
CA ALA A 252 22.55 -10.57 -25.21
C ALA A 252 23.97 -10.89 -25.68
N ASP A 253 24.96 -10.81 -24.77
CA ASP A 253 25.96 -11.88 -24.47
C ASP A 253 26.99 -11.40 -23.42
N ILE A 254 27.05 -12.06 -22.24
CA ILE A 254 28.04 -13.06 -21.78
C ILE A 254 29.50 -12.54 -21.70
N GLN A 255 30.05 -12.50 -20.48
CA GLN A 255 31.29 -13.17 -19.99
C GLN A 255 31.63 -12.59 -18.58
N GLN A 256 31.55 -13.35 -17.47
CA GLN A 256 32.62 -14.20 -16.89
C GLN A 256 33.97 -13.45 -16.73
N GLN A 257 34.71 -13.36 -15.63
CA GLN A 257 34.95 -14.06 -14.35
C GLN A 257 35.69 -13.02 -13.44
N HIS A 258 35.71 -13.06 -12.10
CA HIS A 258 36.64 -13.90 -11.32
C HIS A 258 36.39 -13.78 -9.81
N LYS A 259 36.61 -14.92 -9.15
CA LYS A 259 36.58 -15.21 -7.71
C LYS A 259 37.66 -14.44 -6.93
N PHE A 260 37.36 -14.13 -5.66
CA PHE A 260 38.29 -14.46 -4.57
C PHE A 260 37.49 -14.85 -3.31
N LYS A 261 37.62 -16.12 -2.91
CA LYS A 261 37.22 -16.66 -1.61
C LYS A 261 38.33 -16.37 -0.61
N ARG A 262 37.99 -16.00 0.63
CA ARG A 262 38.71 -16.43 1.83
C ARG A 262 37.71 -16.88 2.89
N ASN A 263 37.91 -18.11 3.36
CA ASN A 263 37.20 -18.79 4.44
C ASN A 263 37.87 -18.51 5.80
N ALA A 264 37.06 -18.48 6.86
CA ALA A 264 37.34 -19.01 8.21
C ALA A 264 35.97 -19.06 8.94
N SER A 265 35.35 -20.22 9.24
CA SER A 265 35.52 -21.11 10.42
C SER A 265 35.58 -20.34 11.74
N ASP A 266 34.91 -20.66 12.85
CA ASP A 266 33.94 -21.69 13.25
C ASP A 266 33.39 -21.21 14.61
N GLY A 267 32.20 -21.64 15.04
CA GLY A 267 31.73 -21.31 16.39
C GLY A 267 30.25 -21.54 16.66
N SER A 268 29.87 -22.81 16.84
CA SER A 268 28.56 -23.22 17.31
C SER A 268 28.28 -22.74 18.74
N SER A 269 27.19 -22.01 18.96
CA SER A 269 26.47 -22.06 20.24
C SER A 269 24.96 -21.91 20.01
N SER A 270 24.24 -22.88 20.56
CA SER A 270 22.78 -22.94 20.67
C SER A 270 22.20 -21.62 21.19
N ARG A 271 21.27 -20.99 20.46
CA ARG A 271 20.45 -19.90 21.01
C ARG A 271 18.97 -20.07 20.70
N SER A 272 18.22 -20.08 21.79
CA SER A 272 16.78 -19.89 21.91
C SER A 272 16.26 -18.80 20.96
N LEU A 273 15.13 -19.07 20.28
CA LEU A 273 14.52 -18.19 19.29
C LEU A 273 13.92 -16.93 19.94
N SER A 274 14.82 -16.01 20.27
CA SER A 274 14.56 -14.60 20.51
C SER A 274 14.15 -13.91 19.19
N PRO A 275 13.54 -12.70 19.23
CA PRO A 275 13.33 -11.88 18.04
C PRO A 275 14.65 -11.73 17.25
N PRO A 276 14.62 -11.46 15.93
CA PRO A 276 15.85 -11.19 15.19
C PRO A 276 16.61 -10.10 15.93
N LEU A 277 17.85 -10.39 16.34
CA LEU A 277 18.71 -9.39 16.97
C LEU A 277 18.74 -8.16 16.06
N PRO A 278 18.67 -6.94 16.62
CA PRO A 278 18.87 -5.75 15.83
C PRO A 278 20.17 -5.90 15.05
N PRO A 279 20.22 -5.46 13.78
CA PRO A 279 21.46 -5.53 13.04
C PRO A 279 22.55 -4.75 13.80
N THR A 280 23.81 -5.17 13.67
CA THR A 280 24.97 -4.45 14.20
C THR A 280 24.84 -2.97 13.86
N SER A 281 25.12 -2.08 14.81
CA SER A 281 24.97 -0.63 14.63
C SER A 281 25.76 -0.17 13.42
N HIS A 282 25.08 0.01 12.28
CA HIS A 282 25.62 0.66 11.10
C HIS A 282 25.32 2.15 11.20
N SER A 283 26.31 2.97 10.91
CA SER A 283 26.11 4.40 10.74
C SER A 283 25.21 4.68 9.53
N ALA A 284 24.69 5.90 9.43
CA ALA A 284 23.98 6.35 8.24
C ALA A 284 24.84 6.22 6.98
N ASP A 285 26.14 6.54 7.08
CA ASP A 285 27.10 6.45 5.98
C ASP A 285 27.32 5.02 5.51
N ASP A 286 27.46 4.07 6.45
CA ASP A 286 27.58 2.64 6.12
C ASP A 286 26.37 2.18 5.30
N LEU A 287 25.18 2.59 5.71
CA LEU A 287 23.93 2.24 5.04
C LEU A 287 23.83 2.86 3.63
N LEU A 288 24.41 4.04 3.43
CA LEU A 288 24.44 4.73 2.13
C LEU A 288 25.47 4.13 1.17
N GLN A 289 26.54 3.51 1.66
CA GLN A 289 27.50 2.79 0.84
C GLN A 289 26.98 1.43 0.32
N MET A 290 25.92 0.90 0.95
CA MET A 290 25.29 -0.36 0.53
C MET A 290 24.55 -0.22 -0.80
N SER A 291 24.42 -1.37 -1.51
CA SER A 291 23.52 -1.48 -2.65
C SER A 291 22.08 -1.17 -2.24
N ILE A 292 21.26 -0.64 -3.17
CA ILE A 292 19.84 -0.34 -2.90
C ILE A 292 19.08 -1.55 -2.32
N PRO A 293 19.17 -2.76 -2.89
CA PRO A 293 18.51 -3.94 -2.31
C PRO A 293 18.91 -4.24 -0.87
N ASP A 294 20.21 -4.14 -0.55
CA ASP A 294 20.72 -4.44 0.78
C ASP A 294 20.33 -3.37 1.79
N ARG A 295 20.35 -2.09 1.36
CA ARG A 295 19.89 -0.95 2.13
C ARG A 295 18.42 -1.12 2.55
N LEU A 296 17.56 -1.46 1.59
CA LEU A 296 16.15 -1.73 1.87
C LEU A 296 15.96 -2.98 2.73
N ASP A 297 16.82 -3.99 2.59
CA ASP A 297 16.76 -5.18 3.44
C ASP A 297 17.16 -4.90 4.89
N TYR A 298 18.12 -4.01 5.10
CA TYR A 298 18.47 -3.50 6.42
C TYR A 298 17.29 -2.77 7.07
N ILE A 299 16.67 -1.80 6.39
CA ILE A 299 15.48 -1.10 6.89
C ILE A 299 14.32 -2.07 7.14
N ARG A 300 14.12 -3.05 6.26
CA ARG A 300 13.13 -4.12 6.45
C ARG A 300 13.39 -4.92 7.73
N ARG A 301 14.66 -5.22 8.06
CA ARG A 301 15.04 -5.92 9.30
C ARG A 301 14.78 -5.05 10.54
N LEU A 302 15.12 -3.76 10.49
CA LEU A 302 14.79 -2.81 11.57
C LEU A 302 13.30 -2.74 11.83
N LEU A 303 12.48 -2.52 10.79
CA LEU A 303 11.02 -2.49 10.91
C LEU A 303 10.48 -3.81 11.48
N ARG A 304 11.05 -4.96 11.12
CA ARG A 304 10.66 -6.26 11.69
C ARG A 304 11.07 -6.43 13.15
N SER A 305 12.10 -5.76 13.63
CA SER A 305 12.42 -5.75 15.06
C SER A 305 11.33 -5.04 15.87
N TYR A 306 10.60 -4.11 15.24
CA TYR A 306 9.41 -3.44 15.78
C TYR A 306 8.11 -4.22 15.52
N ALA A 307 8.19 -5.56 15.55
CA ALA A 307 7.09 -6.46 15.17
C ALA A 307 5.82 -6.28 16.01
N ALA A 308 5.86 -5.66 17.19
CA ALA A 308 4.64 -5.41 17.97
C ALA A 308 3.66 -4.46 17.25
N HIS A 309 4.18 -3.49 16.48
CA HIS A 309 3.40 -2.42 15.86
C HIS A 309 3.22 -2.61 14.34
N VAL A 310 4.17 -3.24 13.66
CA VAL A 310 4.14 -3.40 12.19
C VAL A 310 4.08 -4.85 11.73
N CYS A 311 3.43 -5.09 10.59
CA CYS A 311 3.40 -6.37 9.92
C CYS A 311 3.58 -6.22 8.40
N ARG A 312 3.62 -7.35 7.68
CA ARG A 312 3.69 -7.40 6.20
C ARG A 312 4.87 -6.61 5.60
N VAL A 313 6.00 -6.53 6.31
CA VAL A 313 7.17 -5.77 5.87
C VAL A 313 7.86 -6.44 4.67
N GLN A 314 7.91 -5.73 3.53
CA GLN A 314 8.42 -6.19 2.24
C GLN A 314 9.26 -5.11 1.56
N ARG A 315 10.44 -5.48 1.04
CA ARG A 315 11.25 -4.58 0.20
C ARG A 315 10.81 -4.69 -1.26
N ILE A 316 10.81 -3.56 -1.96
CA ILE A 316 10.55 -3.45 -3.40
C ILE A 316 11.72 -2.67 -4.01
N ALA A 317 12.75 -3.41 -4.41
CA ALA A 317 14.03 -2.81 -4.83
C ALA A 317 14.10 -2.48 -6.33
N GLN A 318 13.26 -3.12 -7.15
CA GLN A 318 13.30 -3.03 -8.63
C GLN A 318 12.39 -1.94 -9.20
N ALA A 319 11.64 -1.23 -8.36
CA ALA A 319 10.78 -0.14 -8.80
C ALA A 319 11.60 1.14 -9.06
N ARG A 320 11.09 2.04 -9.90
CA ARG A 320 11.70 3.35 -10.17
C ARG A 320 12.01 4.12 -8.88
N CYS A 321 11.14 4.03 -7.88
CA CYS A 321 11.37 4.49 -6.53
C CYS A 321 11.44 3.25 -5.61
N PRO A 322 12.64 2.81 -5.19
CA PRO A 322 12.78 1.68 -4.29
C PRO A 322 12.23 1.97 -2.89
N VAL A 323 11.38 1.08 -2.37
CA VAL A 323 10.67 1.29 -1.09
C VAL A 323 10.61 0.04 -0.22
N VAL A 324 10.40 0.23 1.09
CA VAL A 324 9.91 -0.81 2.00
C VAL A 324 8.43 -0.58 2.28
N ARG A 325 7.58 -1.53 1.89
CA ARG A 325 6.15 -1.54 2.24
C ARG A 325 5.91 -2.28 3.53
N PHE A 326 5.03 -1.77 4.37
CA PHE A 326 4.59 -2.41 5.61
C PHE A 326 3.17 -1.97 5.98
N CYS A 327 2.65 -2.52 7.07
CA CYS A 327 1.31 -2.20 7.54
C CYS A 327 1.31 -2.04 9.06
N HIS A 328 0.64 -1.00 9.55
CA HIS A 328 0.37 -0.84 10.98
C HIS A 328 -0.63 -1.91 11.44
N LYS A 329 -0.25 -2.71 12.44
CA LYS A 329 -0.95 -3.95 12.82
C LYS A 329 -2.38 -3.73 13.29
N GLN A 330 -2.58 -2.74 14.16
CA GLN A 330 -3.87 -2.49 14.80
C GLN A 330 -4.84 -1.83 13.83
N GLN A 331 -4.41 -0.72 13.22
CA GLN A 331 -5.26 0.12 12.37
C GLN A 331 -5.35 -0.33 10.90
N LYS A 332 -4.54 -1.33 10.51
CA LYS A 332 -4.47 -1.82 9.12
C LYS A 332 -4.11 -0.73 8.09
N ILE A 333 -3.35 0.28 8.51
CA ILE A 333 -2.88 1.36 7.64
C ILE A 333 -1.69 0.85 6.83
N PHE A 334 -1.69 1.06 5.52
CA PHE A 334 -0.54 0.74 4.69
C PHE A 334 0.48 1.87 4.71
N CYS A 335 1.75 1.47 4.63
CA CYS A 335 2.85 2.39 4.69
C CYS A 335 3.89 2.05 3.63
N GLU A 336 4.43 3.08 2.97
CA GLU A 336 5.61 2.97 2.13
C GLU A 336 6.72 3.83 2.73
N LEU A 337 7.96 3.30 2.77
CA LEU A 337 9.13 4.06 3.20
C LEU A 337 10.20 4.03 2.11
N SER A 338 10.57 5.21 1.64
CA SER A 338 11.72 5.44 0.77
C SER A 338 12.88 6.06 1.54
N ILE A 339 14.09 6.01 0.99
CA ILE A 339 15.30 6.56 1.62
C ILE A 339 15.84 7.69 0.75
N ASN A 340 16.13 8.85 1.34
CA ASN A 340 16.68 10.04 0.66
C ASN A 340 15.89 10.50 -0.59
N ASN A 341 14.58 10.27 -0.63
CA ASN A 341 13.72 10.79 -1.69
C ASN A 341 13.34 12.26 -1.43
N HIS A 342 14.33 13.14 -1.54
CA HIS A 342 14.15 14.57 -1.28
C HIS A 342 13.13 15.23 -2.22
N LEU A 343 13.01 14.75 -3.46
CA LEU A 343 12.02 15.26 -4.42
C LEU A 343 10.59 14.98 -3.95
N ALA A 344 10.32 13.83 -3.34
CA ALA A 344 8.99 13.54 -2.79
C ALA A 344 8.62 14.47 -1.63
N VAL A 345 9.61 14.84 -0.80
CA VAL A 345 9.42 15.83 0.27
C VAL A 345 9.10 17.20 -0.34
N ALA A 346 9.93 17.67 -1.28
CA ALA A 346 9.73 18.96 -1.96
C ALA A 346 8.38 19.03 -2.70
N ASN A 347 7.99 17.98 -3.42
CA ASN A 347 6.72 17.93 -4.13
C ASN A 347 5.52 17.93 -3.16
N THR A 348 5.64 17.26 -2.01
CA THR A 348 4.60 17.27 -0.97
C THR A 348 4.39 18.68 -0.43
N GLU A 349 5.48 19.40 -0.14
CA GLU A 349 5.42 20.79 0.30
C GLU A 349 4.84 21.72 -0.76
N LEU A 350 5.20 21.53 -2.05
CA LEU A 350 4.67 22.32 -3.14
C LEU A 350 3.15 22.13 -3.32
N VAL A 351 2.67 20.89 -3.19
CA VAL A 351 1.22 20.61 -3.17
C VAL A 351 0.55 21.32 -2.00
N ARG A 352 1.13 21.22 -0.79
CA ARG A 352 0.63 21.91 0.40
C ARG A 352 0.59 23.43 0.20
N TYR A 353 1.62 24.00 -0.41
CA TYR A 353 1.70 25.43 -0.72
C TYR A 353 0.48 25.87 -1.53
N PHE A 354 0.18 25.18 -2.64
CA PHE A 354 -0.95 25.54 -3.49
C PHE A 354 -2.30 25.40 -2.80
N LEU A 355 -2.47 24.37 -1.95
CA LEU A 355 -3.71 24.16 -1.20
C LEU A 355 -3.93 25.22 -0.11
N LEU A 356 -2.85 25.74 0.49
CA LEU A 356 -2.92 26.87 1.40
C LEU A 356 -3.15 28.19 0.65
N PHE A 357 -2.51 28.34 -0.51
CA PHE A 357 -2.62 29.55 -1.33
C PHE A 357 -4.05 29.74 -1.88
N GLU A 358 -4.68 28.66 -2.34
CA GLU A 358 -6.06 28.68 -2.87
C GLU A 358 -6.94 27.68 -2.11
N PRO A 359 -7.70 28.14 -1.09
CA PRO A 359 -8.53 27.27 -0.26
C PRO A 359 -9.58 26.46 -1.04
N LYS A 360 -10.10 26.98 -2.17
CA LYS A 360 -11.08 26.26 -3.00
C LYS A 360 -10.45 25.12 -3.81
N LEU A 361 -9.12 25.06 -3.91
CA LEU A 361 -8.43 24.02 -4.67
C LEU A 361 -8.71 22.62 -4.11
N ARG A 362 -8.85 22.50 -2.79
CA ARG A 362 -9.14 21.22 -2.14
C ARG A 362 -10.53 20.69 -2.51
N SER A 363 -11.55 21.54 -2.42
CA SER A 363 -12.93 21.16 -2.73
C SER A 363 -13.09 20.86 -4.23
N LEU A 364 -12.43 21.63 -5.10
CA LEU A 364 -12.37 21.36 -6.53
C LEU A 364 -11.71 20.00 -6.83
N LEU A 365 -10.54 19.72 -6.23
CA LEU A 365 -9.85 18.45 -6.42
C LEU A 365 -10.69 17.26 -5.93
N CYS A 366 -11.27 17.33 -4.73
CA CYS A 366 -12.12 16.26 -4.20
C CYS A 366 -13.34 16.00 -5.09
N THR A 367 -13.99 17.07 -5.59
CA THR A 367 -15.15 16.96 -6.48
C THR A 367 -14.78 16.28 -7.80
N ILE A 368 -13.72 16.75 -8.46
CA ILE A 368 -13.28 16.15 -9.74
C ILE A 368 -12.78 14.72 -9.50
N ARG A 369 -12.08 14.46 -8.39
CA ARG A 369 -11.60 13.12 -8.03
C ARG A 369 -12.74 12.15 -7.86
N LEU A 370 -13.83 12.55 -7.19
CA LEU A 370 -15.04 11.75 -7.05
C LEU A 370 -15.64 11.45 -8.44
N TRP A 371 -15.77 12.47 -9.29
CA TRP A 371 -16.30 12.31 -10.64
C TRP A 371 -15.49 11.31 -11.49
N ILE A 372 -14.15 11.47 -11.56
CA ILE A 372 -13.31 10.56 -12.36
C ILE A 372 -13.24 9.16 -11.76
N LYS A 373 -13.38 9.00 -10.43
CA LYS A 373 -13.48 7.70 -9.78
C LYS A 373 -14.76 6.97 -10.23
N GLN A 374 -15.89 7.68 -10.33
CA GLN A 374 -17.15 7.12 -10.84
C GLN A 374 -17.09 6.75 -12.33
N LYS A 375 -16.15 7.33 -13.08
CA LYS A 375 -15.89 6.98 -14.48
C LYS A 375 -14.84 5.88 -14.66
N ASP A 376 -14.38 5.26 -13.57
CA ASP A 376 -13.29 4.27 -13.56
C ASP A 376 -11.98 4.80 -14.18
N LEU A 377 -11.75 6.12 -14.13
CA LEU A 377 -10.56 6.77 -14.66
C LEU A 377 -9.47 7.00 -13.61
N LEU A 378 -9.80 6.82 -12.32
CA LEU A 378 -8.84 6.91 -11.21
C LEU A 378 -8.32 5.51 -10.83
N GLY A 379 -7.01 5.33 -10.70
CA GLY A 379 -6.43 4.04 -10.29
C GLY A 379 -4.96 3.86 -10.61
N ARG A 380 -4.54 2.59 -10.72
CA ARG A 380 -3.18 2.18 -11.12
C ARG A 380 -3.14 1.83 -12.62
N GLY A 381 -1.94 1.79 -13.19
CA GLY A 381 -1.73 1.40 -14.59
C GLY A 381 -2.01 2.56 -15.55
N HIS A 382 -2.88 2.35 -16.53
CA HIS A 382 -3.26 3.35 -17.55
C HIS A 382 -4.25 4.41 -17.05
N ARG A 383 -4.60 4.37 -15.75
CA ARG A 383 -5.55 5.29 -15.11
C ARG A 383 -4.83 6.45 -14.43
N PHE A 384 -5.54 7.55 -14.22
CA PHE A 384 -5.00 8.70 -13.51
C PHE A 384 -4.80 8.38 -12.02
N ASN A 385 -3.72 8.91 -11.44
CA ASN A 385 -3.58 8.98 -10.00
C ASN A 385 -3.97 10.39 -9.50
N THR A 386 -4.19 10.53 -8.19
CA THR A 386 -4.62 11.81 -7.60
C THR A 386 -3.59 12.93 -7.77
N TYR A 387 -2.30 12.60 -7.82
CA TYR A 387 -1.23 13.58 -8.04
C TYR A 387 -1.26 14.13 -9.49
N THR A 388 -1.53 13.29 -10.48
CA THR A 388 -1.74 13.72 -11.87
C THR A 388 -2.95 14.64 -11.96
N LEU A 389 -4.07 14.27 -11.33
CA LEU A 389 -5.27 15.11 -11.32
C LEU A 389 -5.00 16.49 -10.67
N PHE A 390 -4.29 16.51 -9.55
CA PHE A 390 -3.88 17.75 -8.90
C PHE A 390 -3.14 18.68 -9.87
N TRP A 391 -2.14 18.16 -10.59
CA TRP A 391 -1.38 18.97 -11.54
C TRP A 391 -2.20 19.43 -12.73
N MET A 392 -3.12 18.61 -13.24
CA MET A 392 -4.04 19.04 -14.30
C MET A 392 -4.85 20.26 -13.85
N ILE A 393 -5.42 20.22 -12.65
CA ILE A 393 -6.19 21.34 -12.08
C ILE A 393 -5.30 22.57 -11.88
N VAL A 394 -4.12 22.41 -11.27
CA VAL A 394 -3.18 23.53 -11.05
C VAL A 394 -2.77 24.17 -12.37
N CYS A 395 -2.41 23.39 -13.39
CA CYS A 395 -2.06 23.90 -14.71
C CYS A 395 -3.22 24.66 -15.35
N THR A 396 -4.45 24.16 -15.27
CA THR A 396 -5.64 24.87 -15.75
C THR A 396 -5.83 26.21 -15.04
N LEU A 397 -5.72 26.24 -13.71
CA LEU A 397 -5.86 27.48 -12.92
C LEU A 397 -4.73 28.49 -13.17
N GLN A 398 -3.53 28.02 -13.54
CA GLN A 398 -2.42 28.87 -13.96
C GLN A 398 -2.65 29.48 -15.34
N LEU A 399 -3.19 28.71 -16.29
CA LEU A 399 -3.36 29.12 -17.68
C LEU A 399 -4.58 30.01 -17.90
N ASP A 400 -5.73 29.66 -17.35
CA ASP A 400 -7.00 30.31 -17.72
C ASP A 400 -7.15 31.69 -17.09
N ASN A 401 -6.95 31.78 -15.77
CA ASN A 401 -7.27 32.98 -14.99
C ASN A 401 -6.10 33.51 -14.17
N LYS A 402 -4.91 32.91 -14.29
CA LYS A 402 -3.72 33.22 -13.47
C LYS A 402 -4.03 33.23 -11.96
N GLN A 403 -4.95 32.37 -11.52
CA GLN A 403 -5.37 32.29 -10.12
C GLN A 403 -4.27 31.70 -9.23
N LEU A 404 -3.40 30.88 -9.82
CA LEU A 404 -2.24 30.31 -9.14
C LEU A 404 -0.93 30.83 -9.74
N PRO A 405 0.10 31.09 -8.91
CA PRO A 405 1.43 31.43 -9.40
C PRO A 405 2.07 30.21 -10.09
N SER A 406 2.94 30.47 -11.08
CA SER A 406 3.76 29.40 -11.66
C SER A 406 4.78 28.89 -10.65
N VAL A 407 5.19 27.63 -10.79
CA VAL A 407 6.26 27.04 -9.94
C VAL A 407 7.57 27.83 -10.07
N GLN A 408 7.87 28.36 -11.27
CA GLN A 408 9.01 29.24 -11.50
C GLN A 408 8.92 30.53 -10.65
N SER A 409 7.76 31.21 -10.67
CA SER A 409 7.54 32.42 -9.87
C SER A 409 7.63 32.17 -8.37
N LEU A 410 7.27 30.96 -7.91
CA LEU A 410 7.48 30.56 -6.51
C LEU A 410 8.97 30.42 -6.19
N ALA A 411 9.72 29.76 -7.07
CA ALA A 411 11.15 29.56 -6.88
C ALA A 411 11.94 30.88 -6.87
N GLU A 412 11.56 31.85 -7.70
CA GLU A 412 12.17 33.19 -7.75
C GLU A 412 11.91 34.00 -6.47
N ARG A 413 10.78 33.76 -5.79
CA ARG A 413 10.40 34.43 -4.53
C ARG A 413 10.85 33.69 -3.26
N ALA A 414 11.54 32.56 -3.41
CA ALA A 414 11.95 31.76 -2.26
C ALA A 414 13.09 32.46 -1.49
N ASN A 415 12.95 32.55 -0.17
CA ASN A 415 13.98 33.12 0.71
C ASN A 415 15.21 32.21 0.81
N HIS A 416 15.01 30.90 0.63
CA HIS A 416 16.06 29.89 0.73
C HIS A 416 16.09 29.04 -0.53
N LYS A 417 17.29 28.87 -1.08
CA LYS A 417 17.51 27.99 -2.23
C LYS A 417 17.55 26.54 -1.78
N ARG A 418 16.76 25.70 -2.45
CA ARG A 418 16.75 24.25 -2.26
C ARG A 418 17.01 23.56 -3.58
N GLN A 419 18.08 22.78 -3.64
CA GLN A 419 18.50 22.09 -4.86
C GLN A 419 18.75 20.62 -4.57
N TYR A 420 18.13 19.75 -5.35
CA TYR A 420 18.28 18.29 -5.26
C TYR A 420 18.69 17.75 -6.63
N GLY A 421 19.99 17.51 -6.80
CA GLY A 421 20.58 17.20 -8.10
C GLY A 421 20.36 18.36 -9.08
N PRO A 422 19.79 18.11 -10.28
CA PRO A 422 19.55 19.16 -11.27
C PRO A 422 18.29 20.00 -11.00
N TRP A 423 17.50 19.65 -9.98
CA TRP A 423 16.18 20.25 -9.76
C TRP A 423 16.24 21.37 -8.72
N ASN A 424 15.77 22.56 -9.12
CA ASN A 424 15.48 23.65 -8.20
C ASN A 424 14.11 23.41 -7.54
N CYS A 425 14.12 23.16 -6.24
CA CYS A 425 12.94 22.87 -5.42
C CYS A 425 12.64 24.01 -4.44
N SER A 426 13.12 25.22 -4.73
CA SER A 426 12.89 26.40 -3.89
C SER A 426 11.42 26.82 -3.98
N ILE A 427 10.81 27.10 -2.82
CA ILE A 427 9.48 27.70 -2.70
C ILE A 427 9.50 28.66 -1.49
N PRO A 428 8.59 29.65 -1.42
CA PRO A 428 8.48 30.51 -0.24
C PRO A 428 8.12 29.73 1.03
N ASP A 429 8.41 30.31 2.19
CA ASP A 429 8.11 29.68 3.48
C ASP A 429 6.59 29.55 3.66
N LEU A 430 6.13 28.32 3.92
CA LEU A 430 4.72 28.00 4.16
C LEU A 430 4.15 28.80 5.33
N ASN A 431 4.96 29.08 6.37
CA ASN A 431 4.53 29.84 7.53
C ASN A 431 4.12 31.29 7.19
N GLN A 432 4.68 31.86 6.12
CA GLN A 432 4.31 33.20 5.66
C GLN A 432 2.90 33.22 5.06
N ILE A 433 2.47 32.13 4.41
CA ILE A 433 1.10 32.01 3.89
C ILE A 433 0.12 31.81 5.04
N GLU A 434 0.43 30.91 5.98
CA GLU A 434 -0.46 30.61 7.10
C GLU A 434 -0.75 31.88 7.94
N ARG A 435 0.25 32.76 8.14
CA ARG A 435 0.07 34.07 8.80
C ARG A 435 -0.82 35.04 8.02
N ASN A 436 -0.64 35.13 6.71
CA ASN A 436 -1.47 35.99 5.86
C ASN A 436 -2.95 35.56 5.86
N ILE A 437 -3.24 34.27 6.01
CA ILE A 437 -4.62 33.75 6.12
C ILE A 437 -5.23 34.11 7.49
N SER A 438 -4.45 34.02 8.58
CA SER A 438 -4.92 34.42 9.91
C SER A 438 -5.22 35.92 10.03
N ASP A 439 -4.41 36.78 9.39
CA ASP A 439 -4.62 38.24 9.41
C ASP A 439 -5.86 38.67 8.60
N VAL A 440 -6.19 37.95 7.52
CA VAL A 440 -7.44 38.17 6.75
C VAL A 440 -8.67 37.70 7.53
N SER A 441 -8.52 36.72 8.43
CA SER A 441 -9.62 36.15 9.23
C SER A 441 -9.97 36.97 10.49
N ILE A 442 -9.10 37.89 10.90
CA ILE A 442 -9.34 38.81 12.02
C ILE A 442 -9.99 40.13 11.53
N GLY A 443 -10.04 40.35 10.22
CA GLY A 443 -10.52 41.58 9.58
C GLY A 443 -11.83 41.47 8.79
N LYS A 444 -12.70 40.49 9.06
CA LYS A 444 -14.03 40.38 8.43
C LYS A 444 -15.15 40.22 9.44
#